data_AF-A0A0F9AMG7-F1
#
_entry.id   AF-A0A0F9AMG7-F1
#
_cell.length_a   1.000
_cell.length_b   1.000
_cell.length_c   1.000
_cell.angle_alpha   90.00
_cell.angle_beta   90.00
_cell.angle_gamma   90.00
#
_symmetry.space_group_name_H-M   'P 1'
#
loop_
_entity.id
_entity.type
_entity.pdbx_description
1 polymer ?
#
loop_
_entity_poly.entity_id
_entity_poly.type
_entity_poly.pdbx_seq_one_letter_code
_entity_poly.pdbx_strand_id
1 'polypeptide(L)'
;MRVWFRGWLAWCGVLAVALFVLVAFHSGARPASATHLCGNTGSSQGSFDLRAYEDGNWRTTYSRTLVLAGLDKLFADVPGFDLPQLETGGRSAGSGQLTNPYIPPTLLKAIAWIESSWAQADYSVPYGAVGPALISHDCGYGIMQVTTGCRTPPTFPLWIRR
;
A
#
# COMPACT_ATOMS: atom_id res chain seq x y z
N MET A 1 -57.39 -18.76 -12.97
CA MET A 1 -56.26 -18.20 -13.75
C MET A 1 -55.53 -17.01 -13.08
N ARG A 2 -56.17 -16.18 -12.22
CA ARG A 2 -55.51 -15.02 -11.57
C ARG A 2 -54.53 -15.33 -10.42
N VAL A 3 -54.59 -16.51 -9.80
CA VAL A 3 -53.73 -16.86 -8.65
C VAL A 3 -52.31 -17.26 -9.08
N TRP A 4 -52.17 -17.82 -10.28
CA TRP A 4 -50.90 -18.26 -10.85
C TRP A 4 -49.97 -17.08 -11.23
N PHE A 5 -50.54 -16.00 -11.75
CA PHE A 5 -49.81 -14.78 -12.11
C PHE A 5 -49.21 -14.04 -10.90
N ARG A 6 -49.89 -14.08 -9.74
CA ARG A 6 -49.41 -13.43 -8.50
C ARG A 6 -48.21 -14.14 -7.89
N GLY A 7 -48.18 -15.48 -7.96
CA GLY A 7 -47.01 -16.24 -7.54
C GLY A 7 -45.79 -15.92 -8.40
N TRP A 8 -45.96 -15.87 -9.72
CA TRP A 8 -44.86 -15.63 -10.66
C TRP A 8 -44.20 -14.25 -10.46
N LEU A 9 -45.00 -13.19 -10.26
CA LEU A 9 -44.50 -11.85 -9.94
C LEU A 9 -43.74 -11.78 -8.60
N ALA A 10 -44.20 -12.52 -7.57
CA ALA A 10 -43.52 -12.57 -6.28
C ALA A 10 -42.16 -13.29 -6.38
N TRP A 11 -42.09 -14.38 -7.12
CA TRP A 11 -40.83 -15.11 -7.38
C TRP A 11 -39.85 -14.27 -8.21
N CYS A 12 -40.31 -13.53 -9.20
CA CYS A 12 -39.46 -12.58 -9.95
C CYS A 12 -38.89 -11.48 -9.03
N GLY A 13 -39.69 -10.97 -8.09
CA GLY A 13 -39.22 -9.98 -7.10
C GLY A 13 -38.13 -10.54 -6.19
N VAL A 14 -38.30 -11.76 -5.66
CA VAL A 14 -37.29 -12.42 -4.81
C VAL A 14 -36.01 -12.71 -5.59
N LEU A 15 -36.11 -13.18 -6.83
CA LEU A 15 -34.94 -13.42 -7.68
C LEU A 15 -34.20 -12.12 -8.02
N ALA A 16 -34.92 -11.02 -8.28
CA ALA A 16 -34.32 -9.72 -8.53
C ALA A 16 -33.58 -9.18 -7.30
N VAL A 17 -34.14 -9.34 -6.10
CA VAL A 17 -33.47 -8.96 -4.85
C VAL A 17 -32.25 -9.85 -4.60
N ALA A 18 -32.37 -11.17 -4.79
CA ALA A 18 -31.24 -12.08 -4.64
C ALA A 18 -30.10 -11.78 -5.62
N LEU A 19 -30.42 -11.46 -6.87
CA LEU A 19 -29.44 -11.03 -7.88
C LEU A 19 -28.80 -9.70 -7.49
N PHE A 20 -29.59 -8.73 -7.01
CA PHE A 20 -29.07 -7.44 -6.57
C PHE A 20 -28.14 -7.57 -5.36
N VAL A 21 -28.47 -8.43 -4.40
CA VAL A 21 -27.59 -8.77 -3.27
C VAL A 21 -26.31 -9.45 -3.79
N LEU A 22 -26.42 -10.44 -4.66
CA LEU A 22 -25.23 -11.10 -5.23
C LEU A 22 -24.33 -10.12 -5.99
N VAL A 23 -24.88 -9.16 -6.73
CA VAL A 23 -24.11 -8.13 -7.44
C VAL A 23 -23.52 -7.10 -6.47
N ALA A 24 -24.29 -6.62 -5.49
CA ALA A 24 -23.85 -5.61 -4.53
C ALA A 24 -22.75 -6.15 -3.59
N PHE A 25 -22.77 -7.45 -3.31
CA PHE A 25 -21.74 -8.14 -2.52
C PHE A 25 -20.71 -8.89 -3.37
N HIS A 26 -20.75 -8.77 -4.70
CA HIS A 26 -19.65 -9.20 -5.56
C HIS A 26 -18.53 -8.16 -5.49
N SER A 27 -17.82 -8.12 -4.37
CA SER A 27 -16.49 -7.52 -4.29
C SER A 27 -15.54 -8.40 -5.12
N GLY A 28 -15.58 -8.24 -6.44
CA GLY A 28 -14.57 -8.80 -7.33
C GLY A 28 -13.21 -8.31 -6.86
N ALA A 29 -12.25 -9.23 -6.77
CA ALA A 29 -10.85 -8.90 -6.54
C ALA A 29 -10.49 -7.77 -7.50
N ARG A 30 -10.14 -6.59 -6.97
CA ARG A 30 -9.64 -5.50 -7.80
C ARG A 30 -8.39 -6.05 -8.49
N PRO A 31 -8.25 -5.93 -9.82
CA PRO A 31 -7.08 -6.45 -10.49
C PRO A 31 -5.85 -5.78 -9.87
N ALA A 32 -4.97 -6.53 -9.19
CA ALA A 32 -3.62 -6.04 -8.99
C ALA A 32 -2.85 -6.29 -10.28
N SER A 33 -1.95 -5.35 -10.57
CA SER A 33 -1.42 -5.10 -11.91
C SER A 33 -2.35 -4.26 -12.79
N ALA A 34 -2.93 -3.22 -12.22
CA ALA A 34 -3.21 -2.04 -13.04
C ALA A 34 -1.84 -1.42 -13.34
N THR A 35 -1.37 -1.44 -14.60
CA THR A 35 -0.03 -0.92 -14.94
C THR A 35 -0.06 0.08 -16.09
N HIS A 36 -1.26 0.51 -16.45
CA HIS A 36 -1.52 1.34 -17.63
C HIS A 36 -0.94 2.76 -17.54
N LEU A 37 -0.57 3.25 -16.35
CA LEU A 37 0.08 4.55 -16.15
C LEU A 37 1.55 4.44 -15.73
N CYS A 38 2.12 3.23 -15.64
CA CYS A 38 3.52 3.02 -15.28
C CYS A 38 4.51 3.78 -16.17
N GLY A 39 4.23 3.84 -17.48
CA GLY A 39 5.06 4.60 -18.43
C GLY A 39 5.07 6.12 -18.14
N ASN A 40 3.99 6.64 -17.55
CA ASN A 40 3.84 8.07 -17.23
C ASN A 40 4.45 8.43 -15.86
N THR A 41 4.73 7.45 -15.00
CA THR A 41 5.20 7.65 -13.61
C THR A 41 6.66 7.27 -13.40
N GLY A 42 7.43 7.19 -14.49
CA GLY A 42 8.88 6.94 -14.46
C GLY A 42 9.29 5.47 -14.62
N SER A 43 8.32 4.56 -14.78
CA SER A 43 8.57 3.14 -15.08
C SER A 43 8.37 2.87 -16.58
N SER A 44 9.24 3.43 -17.42
CA SER A 44 9.17 3.32 -18.89
C SER A 44 9.25 1.89 -19.43
N GLN A 45 9.71 0.94 -18.60
CA GLN A 45 9.79 -0.49 -18.90
C GLN A 45 8.57 -1.29 -18.39
N GLY A 46 7.54 -0.63 -17.86
CA GLY A 46 6.39 -1.28 -17.22
C GLY A 46 6.62 -1.62 -15.76
N SER A 47 5.78 -2.48 -15.18
CA SER A 47 5.90 -2.88 -13.77
C SER A 47 6.98 -3.94 -13.55
N PHE A 48 7.58 -3.94 -12.37
CA PHE A 48 8.42 -5.04 -11.90
C PHE A 48 7.57 -6.24 -11.48
N ASP A 49 8.05 -7.44 -11.79
CA ASP A 49 7.47 -8.69 -11.28
C ASP A 49 7.99 -8.94 -9.86
N LEU A 50 7.28 -8.38 -8.88
CA LEU A 50 7.59 -8.55 -7.46
C LEU A 50 6.63 -9.55 -6.84
N ARG A 51 7.19 -10.47 -6.06
CA ARG A 51 6.42 -11.39 -5.22
C ARG A 51 6.36 -10.87 -3.80
N ALA A 52 5.19 -10.97 -3.19
CA ALA A 52 4.93 -10.54 -1.83
C ALA A 52 4.27 -11.64 -1.01
N TYR A 53 4.63 -11.69 0.27
CA TYR A 53 3.95 -12.52 1.27
C TYR A 53 2.83 -11.72 1.93
N GLU A 54 1.61 -12.26 1.90
CA GLU A 54 0.47 -11.70 2.62
C GLU A 54 0.33 -12.44 3.96
N ASP A 55 0.41 -11.72 5.09
CA ASP A 55 0.45 -12.35 6.41
C ASP A 55 -0.96 -12.72 6.91
N GLY A 56 -1.12 -13.92 7.46
CA GLY A 56 -2.33 -14.38 8.16
C GLY A 56 -2.80 -13.45 9.29
N ASN A 57 -1.86 -12.85 10.00
CA ASN A 57 -2.07 -11.89 11.08
C ASN A 57 -1.62 -10.48 10.66
N TRP A 58 -1.93 -10.09 9.42
CA TRP A 58 -1.54 -8.81 8.81
C TRP A 58 -1.77 -7.60 9.73
N ARG A 59 -2.89 -7.54 10.46
CA ARG A 59 -3.20 -6.42 11.38
C ARG A 59 -2.12 -6.25 12.44
N THR A 60 -1.64 -7.34 13.02
CA THR A 60 -0.62 -7.31 14.07
C THR A 60 0.76 -7.14 13.46
N THR A 61 1.09 -7.95 12.46
CA THR A 61 2.41 -7.94 11.83
C THR A 61 2.69 -6.59 11.21
N TYR A 62 1.83 -6.11 10.30
CA TYR A 62 2.06 -4.84 9.61
C TYR A 62 2.00 -3.65 10.57
N SER A 63 1.12 -3.66 11.57
CA SER A 63 1.05 -2.56 12.56
C SER A 63 2.33 -2.47 13.37
N ARG A 64 2.91 -3.61 13.77
CA ARG A 64 4.20 -3.68 14.45
C ARG A 64 5.33 -3.23 13.52
N THR A 65 5.36 -3.70 12.28
CA THR A 65 6.36 -3.31 11.27
C THR A 65 6.38 -1.81 11.05
N LEU A 66 5.20 -1.16 10.91
CA LEU A 66 5.10 0.28 10.71
C LEU A 66 5.53 1.07 11.96
N VAL A 67 5.31 0.54 13.17
CA VAL A 67 5.85 1.14 14.41
C VAL A 67 7.37 1.06 14.43
N LEU A 68 7.94 -0.09 14.07
CA LEU A 68 9.40 -0.25 14.01
C LEU A 68 10.02 0.66 12.93
N ALA A 69 9.40 0.77 11.76
CA ALA A 69 9.84 1.68 10.71
C ALA A 69 9.82 3.15 11.15
N GLY A 70 8.76 3.59 11.84
CA GLY A 70 8.65 4.97 12.33
C GLY A 70 9.65 5.34 13.43
N LEU A 71 10.23 4.34 14.09
CA LEU A 71 11.24 4.48 15.14
C LEU A 71 12.66 4.20 14.67
N ASP A 72 12.87 3.96 13.37
CA ASP A 72 14.14 3.54 12.80
C ASP A 72 14.69 2.25 13.44
N LYS A 73 13.79 1.26 13.60
CA LYS A 73 14.08 -0.04 14.24
C LYS A 73 13.63 -1.22 13.38
N LEU A 74 13.35 -0.99 12.11
CA LEU A 74 12.85 -2.04 11.21
C LEU A 74 13.91 -3.14 11.00
N PHE A 75 15.18 -2.74 10.92
CA PHE A 75 16.33 -3.64 10.73
C PHE A 75 17.49 -3.21 11.63
N ALA A 76 17.22 -3.04 12.93
CA ALA A 76 18.20 -2.55 13.90
C ALA A 76 19.45 -3.46 14.05
N ASP A 77 19.37 -4.68 13.55
CA ASP A 77 20.44 -5.67 13.52
C ASP A 77 21.27 -5.65 12.22
N VAL A 78 20.86 -4.86 11.21
CA VAL A 78 21.55 -4.75 9.92
C VAL A 78 22.38 -3.47 9.88
N PRO A 79 23.73 -3.56 9.95
CA PRO A 79 24.58 -2.39 9.91
C PRO A 79 24.35 -1.54 8.65
N GLY A 80 24.12 -0.24 8.84
CA GLY A 80 23.95 0.72 7.74
C GLY A 80 22.54 0.76 7.13
N PHE A 81 21.56 0.06 7.71
CA PHE A 81 20.15 0.21 7.32
C PHE A 81 19.43 1.35 8.06
N ASP A 82 20.00 1.81 9.18
CA ASP A 82 19.48 2.96 9.93
C ASP A 82 19.40 4.21 9.05
N LEU A 83 18.38 5.01 9.28
CA LEU A 83 18.19 6.28 8.58
C LEU A 83 19.26 7.29 9.03
N PRO A 84 19.78 8.13 8.12
CA PRO A 84 20.73 9.17 8.49
C PRO A 84 20.08 10.15 9.47
N GLN A 85 20.87 10.63 10.43
CA GLN A 85 20.41 11.64 11.37
C GLN A 85 19.97 12.91 10.63
N LEU A 86 18.91 13.53 11.15
CA LEU A 86 18.34 14.75 10.60
C LEU A 86 18.83 15.96 11.38
N GLU A 87 19.31 16.97 10.67
CA GLU A 87 19.59 18.29 11.22
C GLU A 87 18.27 19.00 11.55
N THR A 88 17.99 19.18 12.83
CA THR A 88 16.78 19.85 13.33
C THR A 88 17.17 21.09 14.11
N GLY A 89 16.58 22.24 13.78
CA GLY A 89 16.84 23.49 14.47
C GLY A 89 16.38 24.71 13.68
N GLY A 90 16.31 25.86 14.36
CA GLY A 90 15.98 27.12 13.70
C GLY A 90 17.11 27.52 12.75
N ARG A 91 16.85 27.54 11.43
CA ARG A 91 17.84 27.94 10.42
C ARG A 91 18.47 29.30 10.70
N SER A 92 17.70 30.25 11.19
CA SER A 92 18.14 31.60 11.54
C SER A 92 18.99 31.67 12.82
N ALA A 93 18.86 30.69 13.71
CA ALA A 93 19.59 30.64 14.98
C ALA A 93 20.91 29.86 14.88
N GLY A 94 21.17 29.19 13.75
CA GLY A 94 22.33 28.30 13.61
C GLY A 94 22.33 27.13 14.59
N SER A 95 21.18 26.83 15.22
CA SER A 95 21.05 25.86 16.31
C SER A 95 20.76 24.44 15.80
N GLY A 96 21.29 24.09 14.63
CA GLY A 96 21.12 22.76 14.06
C GLY A 96 21.69 21.71 15.02
N GLN A 97 20.87 20.72 15.36
CA GLN A 97 21.29 19.56 16.14
C GLN A 97 20.90 18.31 15.37
N LEU A 98 21.82 17.35 15.31
CA LEU A 98 21.54 16.04 14.77
C LEU A 98 20.58 15.30 15.70
N THR A 99 19.49 14.82 15.11
CA THR A 99 18.43 14.11 15.80
C THR A 99 18.12 12.83 15.04
N ASN A 100 17.76 11.78 15.78
CA ASN A 100 17.33 10.55 15.14
C ASN A 100 16.01 10.80 14.41
N PRO A 101 15.86 10.31 13.17
CA PRO A 101 14.63 10.44 12.43
C PRO A 101 13.48 9.76 13.16
N TYR A 102 12.33 10.41 13.15
CA TYR A 102 11.11 9.90 13.74
C TYR A 102 9.94 10.20 12.82
N ILE A 103 9.18 9.16 12.49
CA ILE A 103 7.92 9.27 11.78
C ILE A 103 6.83 8.76 12.71
N PRO A 104 5.84 9.59 13.09
CA PRO A 104 4.73 9.15 13.92
C PRO A 104 4.10 7.86 13.37
N PRO A 105 4.08 6.74 14.12
CA PRO A 105 3.54 5.48 13.62
C PRO A 105 2.08 5.56 13.19
N THR A 106 1.32 6.50 13.75
CA THR A 106 -0.05 6.80 13.33
C THR A 106 -0.12 7.27 11.88
N LEU A 107 0.83 8.08 11.41
CA LEU A 107 0.89 8.53 10.03
C LEU A 107 1.19 7.37 9.08
N LEU A 108 2.17 6.53 9.42
CA LEU A 108 2.51 5.36 8.60
C LEU A 108 1.33 4.39 8.47
N LYS A 109 0.57 4.18 9.55
CA LYS A 109 -0.65 3.35 9.53
C LYS A 109 -1.78 3.98 8.73
N ALA A 110 -1.93 5.30 8.77
CA ALA A 110 -2.91 6.01 7.96
C ALA A 110 -2.58 5.91 6.47
N ILE A 111 -1.31 6.07 6.11
CA ILE A 111 -0.83 5.89 4.73
C ILE A 111 -1.10 4.44 4.29
N ALA A 112 -0.70 3.44 5.06
CA ALA A 112 -0.99 2.03 4.75
C ALA A 112 -2.49 1.75 4.55
N TRP A 113 -3.36 2.38 5.35
CA TRP A 113 -4.80 2.27 5.17
C TRP A 113 -5.28 2.90 3.86
N ILE A 114 -4.86 4.14 3.57
CA ILE A 114 -5.29 4.90 2.39
C ILE A 114 -4.77 4.28 1.09
N GLU A 115 -3.51 3.87 1.07
CA GLU A 115 -2.79 3.44 -0.14
C GLU A 115 -3.16 2.02 -0.57
N SER A 116 -3.37 1.11 0.38
CA SER A 116 -3.54 -0.31 0.08
C SER A 116 -4.62 -1.01 0.89
N SER A 117 -5.28 -0.29 1.81
CA SER A 117 -6.15 -0.92 2.82
C SER A 117 -5.44 -2.06 3.56
N TRP A 118 -4.14 -1.86 3.85
CA TRP A 118 -3.24 -2.80 4.52
C TRP A 118 -2.84 -4.07 3.74
N ALA A 119 -3.11 -4.16 2.44
CA ALA A 119 -2.69 -5.30 1.64
C ALA A 119 -1.26 -5.14 1.12
N GLN A 120 -0.46 -6.20 1.23
CA GLN A 120 0.91 -6.25 0.73
C GLN A 120 0.99 -7.01 -0.60
N ALA A 121 0.24 -8.10 -0.73
CA ALA A 121 0.06 -8.85 -1.97
C ALA A 121 -1.25 -8.50 -2.69
N ASP A 122 -1.40 -8.97 -3.92
CA ASP A 122 -2.65 -8.91 -4.68
C ASP A 122 -3.82 -9.53 -3.88
N TYR A 123 -5.02 -8.94 -3.98
CA TYR A 123 -6.21 -9.38 -3.23
C TYR A 123 -6.69 -10.81 -3.52
N SER A 124 -6.21 -11.44 -4.60
CA SER A 124 -6.41 -12.85 -4.94
C SER A 124 -5.47 -13.79 -4.18
N VAL A 125 -4.40 -13.28 -3.57
CA VAL A 125 -3.46 -14.07 -2.78
C VAL A 125 -4.08 -14.38 -1.42
N PRO A 126 -4.22 -15.67 -1.05
CA PRO A 126 -4.71 -16.02 0.27
C PRO A 126 -3.76 -15.52 1.36
N TYR A 127 -4.33 -15.10 2.49
CA TYR A 127 -3.58 -14.82 3.70
C TYR A 127 -2.72 -16.02 4.11
N GLY A 128 -1.45 -15.79 4.41
CA GLY A 128 -0.44 -16.80 4.70
C GLY A 128 0.27 -17.37 3.47
N ALA A 129 0.06 -16.83 2.27
CA ALA A 129 0.69 -17.28 1.02
C ALA A 129 1.57 -16.21 0.35
N VAL A 130 2.39 -16.66 -0.60
CA VAL A 130 3.23 -15.79 -1.44
C VAL A 130 2.65 -15.74 -2.85
N GLY A 131 2.37 -14.53 -3.35
CA GLY A 131 1.90 -14.31 -4.71
C GLY A 131 2.41 -13.00 -5.28
N PRO A 132 1.79 -12.48 -6.35
CA PRO A 132 2.11 -11.17 -6.90
C PRO A 132 1.94 -10.07 -5.83
N ALA A 133 2.81 -9.06 -5.85
CA ALA A 133 2.64 -7.88 -5.01
C ALA A 133 1.39 -7.08 -5.42
N LEU A 134 0.84 -6.31 -4.47
CA LEU A 134 -0.19 -5.33 -4.81
C LEU A 134 0.44 -4.23 -5.68
N ILE A 135 -0.06 -4.05 -6.91
CA ILE A 135 0.43 -3.04 -7.86
C ILE A 135 -0.71 -2.11 -8.25
N SER A 136 -0.51 -0.80 -8.05
CA SER A 136 -1.40 0.27 -8.52
C SER A 136 -1.09 0.73 -9.94
N HIS A 137 -2.06 1.42 -10.54
CA HIS A 137 -2.06 1.89 -11.93
C HIS A 137 -0.80 2.67 -12.34
N ASP A 138 -0.20 3.39 -11.40
CA ASP A 138 0.98 4.23 -11.51
C ASP A 138 2.28 3.51 -11.07
N CYS A 139 2.27 2.18 -10.97
CA CYS A 139 3.41 1.38 -10.53
C CYS A 139 3.85 1.68 -9.07
N GLY A 140 2.89 1.90 -8.17
CA GLY A 140 3.11 1.80 -6.72
C GLY A 140 3.05 0.34 -6.28
N TYR A 141 3.94 -0.07 -5.35
CA TYR A 141 4.04 -1.46 -4.89
C TYR A 141 3.74 -1.63 -3.41
N GLY A 142 2.98 -2.68 -3.09
CA GLY A 142 2.75 -3.19 -1.73
C GLY A 142 1.99 -2.23 -0.82
N ILE A 143 2.14 -2.43 0.49
CA ILE A 143 1.33 -1.78 1.51
C ILE A 143 1.49 -0.25 1.53
N MET A 144 2.66 0.25 1.12
CA MET A 144 2.99 1.68 1.09
C MET A 144 2.93 2.28 -0.31
N GLN A 145 2.59 1.50 -1.34
CA GLN A 145 2.51 1.95 -2.74
C GLN A 145 3.77 2.72 -3.19
N VAL A 146 4.95 2.22 -2.83
CA VAL A 146 6.24 2.87 -3.17
C VAL A 146 6.42 2.84 -4.69
N THR A 147 6.64 3.98 -5.33
CA THR A 147 6.80 4.09 -6.79
C THR A 147 8.25 4.04 -7.22
N THR A 148 8.52 3.52 -8.42
CA THR A 148 9.88 3.32 -8.96
C THR A 148 10.52 4.60 -9.49
N GLY A 149 9.72 5.65 -9.68
CA GLY A 149 10.16 7.01 -9.96
C GLY A 149 10.78 7.73 -8.76
N CYS A 150 10.65 7.20 -7.54
CA CYS A 150 11.26 7.74 -6.32
C CYS A 150 12.79 7.46 -6.25
N ARG A 151 13.46 7.50 -7.39
CA ARG A 151 14.92 7.54 -7.47
C ARG A 151 15.34 8.94 -7.06
N THR A 152 16.28 9.05 -6.13
CA THR A 152 17.04 10.29 -5.95
C THR A 152 17.50 10.78 -7.33
N PRO A 153 17.32 12.06 -7.70
CA PRO A 153 17.95 12.56 -8.91
C PRO A 153 19.45 12.26 -8.82
N PRO A 154 20.13 11.88 -9.92
CA PRO A 154 21.59 11.65 -9.94
C PRO A 154 22.40 12.90 -9.55
N THR A 155 21.73 14.01 -9.28
CA THR A 155 22.26 15.32 -8.95
C THR A 155 21.60 15.87 -7.68
N PHE A 156 21.70 15.16 -6.56
CA PHE A 156 21.75 15.89 -5.29
C PHE A 156 23.05 16.71 -5.30
N PRO A 157 23.02 18.05 -5.22
CA PRO A 157 24.21 18.85 -5.45
C PRO A 157 25.26 18.54 -4.38
N LEU A 158 26.45 18.13 -4.85
CA LEU A 158 27.65 17.76 -4.09
C LEU A 158 28.25 18.91 -3.25
N TRP A 159 27.50 20.00 -3.01
CA TRP A 159 27.97 21.24 -2.39
C TRP A 159 27.61 21.38 -0.90
N ILE A 160 26.92 20.40 -0.31
CA ILE A 160 26.68 20.32 1.16
C ILE A 160 27.66 19.30 1.78
N ARG A 161 28.95 19.51 1.52
CA ARG A 161 30.03 19.14 2.44
C ARG A 161 31.03 20.30 2.46
N ARG A 162 30.82 21.21 3.39
CA ARG A 162 31.87 22.06 3.94
C ARG A 162 31.86 21.88 5.44
#